data_AF-A0A081AV19-F1
#
_entry.id   AF-A0A081AV19-F1
#
_cell.length_a   1.000
_cell.length_b   1.000
_cell.length_c   1.000
_cell.angle_alpha   90.00
_cell.angle_beta   90.00
_cell.angle_gamma   90.00
#
_symmetry.space_group_name_H-M   'P 1'
#
loop_
_entity.id
_entity.type
_entity.pdbx_description
1 polymer ?
#
loop_
_entity_poly.entity_id
_entity_poly.type
_entity_poly.pdbx_seq_one_letter_code
_entity_poly.pdbx_strand_id
1 'polypeptide(L)' 'MVAIAQNEGNMAAIRKNGWMFDPSEFTPDHRYPVLQSGEYGPTNEVLALADSPSKLFLFLMLKTF' A
#
# COMPACT_ATOMS: atom_id res chain seq x y z
N MET A 1 -3.04 -5.17 -17.68
CA MET A 1 -3.82 -5.49 -16.45
C MET A 1 -5.28 -5.87 -16.71
N VAL A 2 -6.07 -5.10 -17.47
CA VAL A 2 -7.51 -5.41 -17.69
C VAL A 2 -7.76 -6.80 -18.28
N ALA A 3 -6.95 -7.24 -19.26
CA ALA A 3 -7.08 -8.57 -19.87
C ALA A 3 -6.76 -9.74 -18.91
N ILE A 4 -5.87 -9.52 -17.93
CA ILE A 4 -5.55 -10.53 -16.90
C ILE A 4 -6.74 -10.69 -15.95
N ALA A 5 -7.42 -9.59 -15.63
CA ALA A 5 -8.58 -9.57 -14.74
C ALA A 5 -9.85 -10.20 -15.33
N GLN A 6 -9.93 -10.31 -16.66
CA GLN A 6 -11.07 -10.91 -17.37
C GLN A 6 -10.99 -12.44 -17.47
N ASN A 7 -9.83 -13.04 -17.17
CA ASN A 7 -9.64 -14.48 -17.21
C ASN A 7 -9.76 -15.08 -15.81
N GLU A 8 -10.75 -15.94 -15.61
CA GLU A 8 -11.03 -16.55 -14.30
C GLU A 8 -9.88 -17.41 -13.76
N GLY A 9 -9.15 -18.12 -14.64
CA GLY A 9 -7.99 -18.92 -14.25
C GLY A 9 -6.84 -18.05 -13.75
N ASN A 10 -6.58 -16.93 -14.42
CA ASN A 10 -5.59 -15.95 -13.98
C ASN A 10 -5.98 -15.30 -12.65
N MET A 11 -7.27 -15.00 -12.46
CA MET A 11 -7.78 -14.46 -11.20
C MET A 11 -7.70 -15.46 -10.05
N ALA A 12 -7.96 -16.75 -10.31
CA ALA A 12 -7.78 -17.81 -9.31
C ALA A 12 -6.31 -17.97 -8.90
N ALA A 13 -5.38 -17.91 -9.87
CA ALA A 13 -3.95 -17.94 -9.61
C ALA A 13 -3.49 -16.74 -8.77
N ILE A 14 -3.95 -15.52 -9.09
CA ILE A 14 -3.64 -14.30 -8.33
C ILE A 14 -4.19 -14.39 -6.89
N ARG A 15 -5.40 -14.90 -6.69
CA ARG A 15 -5.97 -15.08 -5.34
C ARG A 15 -5.16 -16.06 -4.49
N LYS A 16 -4.62 -17.11 -5.12
CA LYS A 16 -3.84 -18.15 -4.43
C LYS A 16 -2.40 -17.73 -4.16
N ASN A 17 -1.74 -17.14 -5.15
CA ASN A 17 -0.30 -16.88 -5.15
C ASN A 17 0.04 -15.41 -4.86
N GLY A 18 -0.96 -14.54 -4.73
CA GLY A 18 -0.79 -13.10 -4.63
C GLY A 18 -0.68 -12.42 -6.00
N TRP A 19 -0.54 -11.10 -5.98
CA TRP A 19 -0.26 -10.33 -7.18
C TRP A 19 1.12 -10.68 -7.73
N MET A 20 1.23 -10.79 -9.06
CA MET A 20 2.54 -10.85 -9.72
C MET A 20 3.25 -9.53 -9.45
N PHE A 21 4.14 -9.54 -8.47
CA PHE A 21 5.01 -8.43 -8.13
C PHE A 21 6.36 -8.71 -8.77
N ASP A 22 6.59 -8.15 -9.95
CA ASP A 22 7.91 -8.11 -10.57
C ASP A 22 8.54 -6.73 -10.32
N PRO A 23 9.57 -6.62 -9.46
CA PRO A 23 10.24 -5.35 -9.20
C PRO A 23 10.80 -4.66 -10.45
N SER A 24 11.07 -5.41 -11.52
CA SER A 24 11.55 -4.86 -12.79
C SER A 24 10.45 -4.18 -13.62
N GLU A 25 9.19 -4.61 -13.46
CA GLU A 25 8.02 -3.97 -14.09
C GLU A 25 7.62 -2.68 -13.37
N PHE A 26 7.95 -2.56 -12.08
CA PHE A 26 7.71 -1.37 -11.25
C PHE A 26 9.00 -0.57 -11.06
N THR A 27 9.47 0.05 -12.14
CA THR A 27 10.58 1.04 -12.03
C THR A 27 10.24 2.09 -10.95
N PRO A 28 11.22 2.52 -10.12
CA PRO A 28 10.99 3.57 -9.14
C PRO A 28 10.35 4.77 -9.82
N ASP A 29 9.20 5.22 -9.31
CA ASP A 29 8.44 6.27 -9.98
C ASP A 29 9.20 7.61 -9.90
N HIS A 30 10.00 7.91 -10.93
CA HIS A 30 10.75 9.15 -11.03
C HIS A 30 9.87 10.37 -11.28
N ARG A 31 8.54 10.21 -11.43
CA ARG A 31 7.61 11.33 -11.66
C ARG A 31 7.42 12.21 -10.41
N TYR A 32 7.76 11.69 -9.23
CA TYR A 32 7.62 12.40 -7.96
C TYR A 32 8.85 12.25 -7.06
N PRO A 33 10.02 12.76 -7.47
CA PRO A 33 11.26 12.61 -6.70
C PRO A 33 11.17 13.24 -5.31
N VAL A 34 10.31 14.26 -5.14
CA VAL A 34 10.08 14.95 -3.87
C VAL A 34 9.19 14.14 -2.91
N LEU A 35 8.31 13.26 -3.43
CA LEU A 35 7.49 12.37 -2.59
C LEU A 35 8.28 11.19 -2.03
N GLN A 36 9.42 10.87 -2.64
CA GLN A 36 10.33 9.82 -2.18
C GLN A 36 11.47 10.37 -1.30
N SER A 37 11.58 11.69 -1.14
CA SER A 37 12.58 12.34 -0.30
C SER A 37 12.01 12.73 1.06
N GLY A 38 12.62 12.24 2.16
CA GLY A 38 12.22 12.51 3.54
C GLY A 38 12.23 11.25 4.41
N GLU A 39 11.99 11.38 5.72
CA GLU A 39 11.66 10.20 6.55
C GLU A 39 10.35 9.61 6.07
N TYR A 40 10.43 8.44 5.43
CA TYR A 40 9.27 7.72 4.93
C TYR A 40 8.79 6.72 5.97
N GLY A 41 7.51 6.80 6.33
CA GLY A 41 6.87 5.85 7.23
C GLY A 41 6.01 6.51 8.30
N PRO A 42 5.38 5.71 9.17
CA PRO A 42 4.56 6.22 10.26
C PRO A 42 5.44 6.94 11.29
N THR A 43 4.99 8.09 11.78
CA THR A 43 5.66 8.77 12.89
C THR A 43 5.60 7.92 14.16
N ASN A 44 6.47 8.21 15.13
CA ASN A 44 6.48 7.51 16.43
C ASN A 44 5.10 7.52 17.13
N GLU A 45 4.33 8.59 16.94
CA GLU A 45 2.95 8.69 17.45
C GLU A 45 2.01 7.65 16.81
N VAL A 46 2.12 7.45 15.50
CA VAL A 46 1.34 6.45 14.76
C VAL A 46 1.77 5.04 15.14
N LEU A 47 3.09 4.81 15.28
CA LEU A 47 3.64 3.52 15.70
C LEU A 47 3.14 3.11 17.09
N ALA A 48 3.03 4.05 18.03
CA ALA A 48 2.51 3.78 19.37
C ALA A 48 1.03 3.36 19.39
N LEU A 49 0.28 3.64 18.32
CA LEU A 49 -1.12 3.28 18.17
C LEU A 49 -1.35 2.01 17.33
N ALA A 50 -0.30 1.48 16.70
CA ALA A 50 -0.38 0.38 15.75
C ALA A 50 -0.90 -0.93 16.37
N ASP A 51 -0.65 -1.15 17.67
CA ASP A 51 -1.11 -2.34 18.40
C ASP A 51 -2.64 -2.39 18.60
N SER A 52 -3.34 -1.28 18.37
CA SER A 52 -4.79 -1.20 18.49
C SER A 52 -5.41 -0.66 17.20
N PRO A 53 -5.94 -1.54 16.33
CA PRO A 53 -6.55 -1.14 15.06
C PRO A 53 -7.64 -0.07 15.23
N SER A 54 -8.42 -0.13 16.32
CA SER A 54 -9.46 0.87 16.62
C SER A 54 -8.90 2.23 17.01
N LYS A 55 -7.80 2.28 17.80
CA LYS A 55 -7.17 3.56 18.16
C LYS A 55 -6.51 4.20 16.95
N LEU A 56 -5.83 3.40 16.12
CA LEU A 56 -5.27 3.84 14.85
C LEU A 56 -6.35 4.39 13.92
N PHE A 57 -7.49 3.69 13.82
CA PHE A 57 -8.64 4.12 13.03
C PHE A 57 -9.18 5.48 13.51
N LEU A 58 -9.41 5.65 14.81
CA LEU A 58 -9.89 6.92 15.35
C LEU A 58 -8.86 8.05 15.15
N PHE A 59 -7.57 7.78 15.32
CA PHE A 59 -6.51 8.76 15.10
C PHE A 59 -6.48 9.29 13.66
N LEU A 60 -6.68 8.42 12.67
CA LEU A 60 -6.70 8.81 11.26
C LEU A 60 -8.01 9.49 10.85
N MET A 61 -9.14 9.08 11.45
CA MET A 61 -10.47 9.56 11.06
C MET A 61 -10.91 10.83 11.78
N LEU A 62 -10.49 11.06 13.03
CA LEU A 62 -10.90 12.23 13.83
C LEU A 62 -9.97 13.43 13.71
N LYS A 63 -8.91 13.38 12.91
CA LYS A 63 -8.01 14.52 12.74
C LYS A 63 -8.60 15.56 11.77
N THR A 64 -9.75 16.13 12.16
CA THR A 64 -10.23 17.43 11.66
C THR A 64 -9.69 18.52 12.57
N PHE A 65 -8.77 19.34 12.04
CA PHE A 65 -8.48 20.70 12.49
C PHE A 65 -8.61 21.63 11.28
#